data_AF-A0A381WRS2-F1
#
_entry.id   AF-A0A381WRS2-F1
#
_cell.length_a   1.000
_cell.length_b   1.000
_cell.length_c   1.000
_cell.angle_alpha   90.00
_cell.angle_beta   90.00
_cell.angle_gamma   90.00
#
_symmetry.space_group_name_H-M   'P 1'
#
loop_
_entity.id
_entity.type
_entity.pdbx_description
1 polymer ?
#
loop_
_entity_poly.entity_id
_entity_poly.type
_entity_poly.pdbx_seq_one_letter_code
_entity_poly.pdbx_strand_id
1 'polypeptide(L)'
;MGVFMQGFLPKKLPAKSYSTQSESCSRIEEICNNLPKLLLTGQVQKTIKKLSVNDLSIDDLLVNQVSKDLKLAMSHLSFIAHAYIWGDKSPNEKLPKVIAAPWVKTAKNQGRPPILSYASYCLDNWFLLNPDEPISLENVGLINNYLSGVDEDWFVTIHV
;
A
#
# COMPACT_ATOMS: atom_id res chain seq x y z
N MET A 1 9.47 21.80 26.60
CA MET A 1 8.31 21.57 25.72
C MET A 1 8.87 21.25 24.34
N GLY A 2 9.14 19.97 24.08
CA GLY A 2 9.83 19.55 22.84
C GLY A 2 8.87 19.66 21.66
N VAL A 3 9.25 20.46 20.66
CA VAL A 3 8.56 20.45 19.37
C VAL A 3 8.88 19.11 18.72
N PHE A 4 7.95 18.16 18.75
CA PHE A 4 8.04 16.98 17.88
C PHE A 4 7.93 17.47 16.45
N MET A 5 9.08 17.69 15.81
CA MET A 5 9.17 18.25 14.47
C MET A 5 8.96 17.11 13.45
N GLN A 6 7.75 16.56 13.40
CA GLN A 6 7.39 15.38 12.58
C GLN A 6 7.16 15.74 11.08
N GLY A 7 7.72 16.85 10.60
CA GLY A 7 7.72 17.26 9.18
C GLY A 7 6.39 17.06 8.46
N PHE A 8 6.43 16.33 7.35
CA PHE A 8 5.25 15.91 6.56
C PHE A 8 4.74 14.52 6.93
N LEU A 9 5.32 13.86 7.93
CA LEU A 9 4.81 12.57 8.39
C LEU A 9 3.40 12.73 8.97
N PRO A 10 2.55 11.70 8.83
CA PRO A 10 1.19 11.76 9.33
C PRO A 10 1.18 11.86 10.86
N LYS A 11 0.33 12.74 11.40
CA LYS A 11 0.15 12.92 12.85
C LYS A 11 -0.27 11.65 13.59
N LYS A 12 -0.88 10.69 12.87
CA LYS A 12 -1.26 9.39 13.38
C LYS A 12 -0.44 8.34 12.64
N LEU A 13 0.05 7.34 13.37
CA LEU A 13 0.73 6.20 12.76
C LEU A 13 -0.12 5.58 11.63
N PRO A 14 0.50 5.25 10.47
CA PRO A 14 -0.17 4.52 9.40
C PRO A 14 -0.80 3.22 9.90
N ALA A 15 -1.88 2.78 9.25
CA ALA A 15 -2.47 1.49 9.55
C ALA A 15 -1.67 0.39 8.85
N LYS A 16 -1.38 -0.70 9.56
CA LYS A 16 -0.71 -1.89 9.01
C LYS A 16 -1.68 -2.91 8.44
N SER A 17 -2.91 -2.89 8.93
CA SER A 17 -3.97 -3.82 8.56
C SER A 17 -5.31 -3.09 8.56
N TYR A 18 -6.27 -3.62 7.81
CA TYR A 18 -7.63 -3.08 7.80
C TYR A 18 -8.35 -3.33 9.13
N SER A 19 -9.11 -2.34 9.60
CA SER A 19 -9.92 -2.44 10.82
C SER A 19 -11.31 -3.06 10.58
N THR A 20 -11.78 -3.02 9.34
CA THR A 20 -13.09 -3.56 8.91
C THR A 20 -12.95 -5.01 8.43
N GLN A 21 -13.90 -5.86 8.82
CA GLN A 21 -14.01 -7.21 8.24
C GLN A 21 -14.61 -7.12 6.84
N SER A 22 -13.78 -7.27 5.82
CA SER A 22 -14.18 -7.30 4.41
C SER A 22 -13.28 -8.26 3.65
N GLU A 23 -13.86 -9.23 2.95
CA GLU A 23 -13.09 -10.20 2.16
C GLU A 23 -12.22 -9.53 1.10
N SER A 24 -12.70 -8.42 0.52
CA SER A 24 -11.93 -7.67 -0.47
C SER A 24 -10.72 -6.99 0.17
N CYS A 25 -10.88 -6.41 1.36
CA CYS A 25 -9.77 -5.79 2.09
C CYS A 25 -8.73 -6.84 2.50
N SER A 26 -9.16 -7.99 3.03
CA SER A 26 -8.27 -9.09 3.36
C SER A 26 -7.49 -9.59 2.14
N ARG A 27 -8.15 -9.68 0.97
CA ARG A 27 -7.50 -10.10 -0.27
C ARG A 27 -6.50 -9.06 -0.79
N ILE A 28 -6.80 -7.77 -0.69
CA ILE A 28 -5.86 -6.70 -1.04
C ILE A 28 -4.61 -6.78 -0.16
N GLU A 29 -4.80 -6.93 1.16
CA GLU A 29 -3.71 -7.08 2.13
C GLU A 29 -2.87 -8.33 1.83
N GLU A 30 -3.51 -9.46 1.55
CA GLU A 30 -2.83 -10.72 1.21
C GLU A 30 -1.95 -10.59 -0.05
N ILE A 31 -2.46 -9.94 -1.10
CA ILE A 31 -1.70 -9.73 -2.34
C ILE A 31 -0.49 -8.83 -2.08
N CYS A 32 -0.65 -7.75 -1.30
CA CYS A 32 0.46 -6.85 -0.96
C CYS A 32 1.52 -7.54 -0.11
N ASN A 33 1.12 -8.28 0.93
CA ASN A 33 2.03 -9.01 1.80
C ASN A 33 2.82 -10.09 1.03
N ASN A 34 2.26 -10.64 -0.05
CA ASN A 34 2.91 -11.63 -0.89
C ASN A 34 3.58 -11.04 -2.15
N LEU A 35 3.54 -9.71 -2.34
CA LEU A 35 4.03 -9.07 -3.55
C LEU A 35 5.51 -9.39 -3.84
N PRO A 36 6.43 -9.42 -2.85
CA PRO A 36 7.81 -9.88 -3.08
C PRO A 36 7.94 -11.27 -3.67
N LYS A 37 7.14 -12.21 -3.17
CA LYS A 37 7.15 -13.59 -3.68
C LYS A 37 6.54 -13.66 -5.08
N LEU A 38 5.45 -12.91 -5.31
CA LEU A 38 4.79 -12.87 -6.62
C LEU A 38 5.68 -12.24 -7.70
N LEU A 39 6.43 -11.19 -7.35
CA LEU A 39 7.39 -10.53 -8.23
C LEU A 39 8.57 -11.44 -8.54
N LEU A 40 9.19 -12.03 -7.49
CA LEU A 40 10.29 -12.97 -7.63
C LEU A 40 9.95 -14.15 -8.56
N THR A 41 8.70 -14.61 -8.55
CA THR A 41 8.25 -15.79 -9.30
C THR A 41 7.50 -15.48 -10.59
N GLY A 42 7.40 -14.20 -10.99
CA GLY A 42 6.65 -13.77 -12.18
C GLY A 42 5.18 -14.19 -12.15
N GLN A 43 4.55 -14.19 -10.97
CA GLN A 43 3.16 -14.62 -10.79
C GLN A 43 2.17 -13.46 -10.64
N VAL A 44 2.63 -12.20 -10.50
CA VAL A 44 1.75 -11.05 -10.22
C VAL A 44 0.58 -10.98 -11.21
N GLN A 45 0.88 -10.95 -12.51
CA GLN A 45 -0.17 -10.78 -13.52
C GLN A 45 -1.12 -11.97 -13.56
N LYS A 46 -0.59 -13.20 -13.41
CA LYS A 46 -1.40 -14.42 -13.39
C LYS A 46 -2.31 -14.50 -12.17
N THR A 47 -1.84 -14.05 -11.01
CA THR A 47 -2.64 -13.96 -9.78
C THR A 47 -3.78 -12.97 -9.97
N ILE A 48 -3.50 -11.75 -10.44
CA ILE A 48 -4.52 -10.71 -10.64
C ILE A 48 -5.54 -11.09 -11.72
N LYS A 49 -5.11 -11.71 -12.83
CA LYS A 49 -6.01 -12.11 -13.94
C LYS A 49 -7.05 -13.17 -13.55
N LYS A 50 -6.85 -13.87 -12.42
CA LYS A 50 -7.82 -14.84 -11.89
C LYS A 50 -8.92 -14.20 -11.05
N LEU A 51 -8.76 -12.93 -10.67
CA LEU A 51 -9.70 -12.25 -9.81
C LEU A 51 -10.95 -11.81 -10.58
N SER A 52 -12.09 -11.90 -9.91
CA SER A 52 -13.35 -11.31 -10.37
C SER A 52 -13.33 -9.80 -10.19
N VAL A 53 -14.15 -9.09 -10.96
CA VAL A 53 -14.14 -7.60 -11.05
C VAL A 53 -14.27 -6.90 -9.69
N ASN A 54 -14.93 -7.52 -8.71
CA ASN A 54 -15.20 -6.92 -7.40
C ASN A 54 -14.33 -7.49 -6.27
N ASP A 55 -13.37 -8.38 -6.56
CA ASP A 55 -12.58 -9.07 -5.53
C ASP A 55 -11.68 -8.16 -4.71
N LEU A 56 -11.40 -6.94 -5.20
CA LEU A 56 -10.61 -5.90 -4.55
C LEU A 56 -11.44 -4.63 -4.30
N SER A 57 -12.76 -4.76 -4.12
CA SER A 57 -13.62 -3.61 -3.83
C SER A 57 -13.23 -2.92 -2.51
N ILE A 58 -13.44 -1.60 -2.45
CA ILE A 58 -13.21 -0.75 -1.27
C ILE A 58 -14.50 -0.07 -0.80
N ASP A 59 -15.66 -0.52 -1.30
CA ASP A 59 -16.94 0.12 -1.01
C ASP A 59 -17.29 0.08 0.49
N ASP A 60 -16.94 -1.00 1.20
CA ASP A 60 -17.12 -1.11 2.66
C ASP A 60 -16.34 -0.02 3.43
N LEU A 61 -15.13 0.31 2.96
CA LEU A 61 -14.29 1.34 3.58
C LEU A 61 -14.87 2.74 3.37
N LEU A 62 -15.50 2.99 2.21
CA LEU A 62 -16.12 4.27 1.89
C LEU A 62 -17.39 4.51 2.72
N VAL A 63 -18.16 3.46 3.01
CA VAL A 63 -19.36 3.55 3.85
C VAL A 63 -18.97 3.89 5.29
N ASN A 64 -17.97 3.19 5.82
CA ASN A 64 -17.52 3.38 7.21
C ASN A 64 -16.65 4.62 7.41
N GLN A 65 -16.16 5.24 6.31
CA GLN A 65 -15.28 6.43 6.30
C GLN A 65 -14.06 6.31 7.23
N VAL A 66 -13.49 5.11 7.33
CA VAL A 66 -12.30 4.88 8.17
C VAL A 66 -11.07 5.45 7.45
N SER A 67 -10.72 6.69 7.79
CA SER A 67 -9.67 7.46 7.10
C SER A 67 -8.31 6.75 7.02
N LYS A 68 -7.92 5.98 8.05
CA LYS A 68 -6.66 5.23 8.03
C LYS A 68 -6.71 4.03 7.08
N ASP A 69 -7.81 3.29 7.05
CA ASP A 69 -8.01 2.14 6.16
C ASP A 69 -8.06 2.59 4.70
N LEU A 70 -8.66 3.75 4.42
CA LEU A 70 -8.65 4.34 3.07
C LEU A 70 -7.23 4.75 2.64
N LYS A 71 -6.40 5.26 3.55
CA LYS A 71 -4.95 5.51 3.29
C LYS A 71 -4.20 4.22 3.00
N LEU A 72 -4.43 3.18 3.80
CA LEU A 72 -3.85 1.86 3.57
C LEU A 72 -4.28 1.27 2.21
N ALA A 73 -5.57 1.34 1.87
CA ALA A 73 -6.08 0.93 0.57
C ALA A 73 -5.43 1.68 -0.59
N MET A 74 -5.19 2.98 -0.46
CA MET A 74 -4.47 3.74 -1.48
C MET A 74 -3.04 3.27 -1.63
N SER A 75 -2.34 2.98 -0.53
CA SER A 75 -0.98 2.43 -0.59
C SER A 75 -1.00 1.05 -1.27
N HIS A 76 -1.77 0.10 -0.75
CA HIS A 76 -1.88 -1.26 -1.27
C HIS A 76 -2.24 -1.31 -2.76
N LEU A 77 -3.31 -0.62 -3.18
CA LEU A 77 -3.73 -0.61 -4.57
C LEU A 77 -2.69 0.05 -5.48
N SER A 78 -1.92 1.01 -4.97
CA SER A 78 -0.82 1.62 -5.73
C SER A 78 0.34 0.65 -5.97
N PHE A 79 0.74 -0.12 -4.94
CA PHE A 79 1.75 -1.17 -5.05
C PHE A 79 1.30 -2.30 -5.99
N ILE A 80 0.07 -2.81 -5.82
CA ILE A 80 -0.50 -3.85 -6.67
C ILE A 80 -0.55 -3.38 -8.14
N ALA A 81 -1.01 -2.17 -8.39
CA ALA A 81 -1.13 -1.63 -9.75
C ALA A 81 0.24 -1.52 -10.44
N HIS A 82 1.25 -0.99 -9.74
CA HIS A 82 2.59 -0.85 -10.30
C HIS A 82 3.27 -2.21 -10.50
N ALA A 83 3.12 -3.14 -9.56
CA ALA A 83 3.61 -4.51 -9.72
C ALA A 83 2.91 -5.23 -10.88
N TYR A 84 1.62 -5.01 -11.10
CA TYR A 84 0.93 -5.60 -12.25
C TYR A 84 1.48 -5.08 -13.58
N ILE A 85 1.69 -3.76 -13.67
CA ILE A 85 2.18 -3.11 -14.89
C ILE A 85 3.64 -3.48 -15.17
N TRP A 86 4.53 -3.50 -14.19
CA TRP A 86 5.98 -3.61 -14.39
C TRP A 86 6.60 -4.93 -13.93
N GLY A 87 5.91 -5.67 -13.08
CA GLY A 87 6.50 -6.73 -12.24
C GLY A 87 6.57 -8.13 -12.85
N ASP A 88 6.41 -8.27 -14.16
CA ASP A 88 6.50 -9.56 -14.85
C ASP A 88 7.45 -9.44 -16.04
N LYS A 89 7.67 -10.55 -16.77
CA LYS A 89 8.62 -10.60 -17.90
C LYS A 89 8.42 -9.49 -18.92
N SER A 90 7.17 -9.09 -19.16
CA SER A 90 6.81 -7.97 -20.03
C SER A 90 5.82 -7.05 -19.33
N PRO A 91 6.01 -5.72 -19.45
CA PRO A 91 5.04 -4.78 -18.91
C PRO A 91 3.66 -4.92 -19.56
N ASN A 92 2.59 -4.65 -18.78
CA ASN A 92 1.26 -4.46 -19.36
C ASN A 92 1.02 -2.98 -19.66
N GLU A 93 0.23 -2.70 -20.69
CA GLU A 93 -0.17 -1.33 -21.04
C GLU A 93 -1.47 -0.90 -20.36
N LYS A 94 -2.25 -1.85 -19.83
CA LYS A 94 -3.59 -1.61 -19.28
C LYS A 94 -3.77 -2.30 -17.94
N LEU A 95 -4.34 -1.57 -16.98
CA LEU A 95 -4.78 -2.14 -15.71
C LEU A 95 -6.13 -2.84 -15.86
N PRO A 96 -6.28 -4.08 -15.36
CA PRO A 96 -7.57 -4.74 -15.22
C PRO A 96 -8.53 -3.94 -14.34
N LYS A 97 -9.83 -4.03 -14.66
CA LYS A 97 -10.89 -3.31 -13.92
C LYS A 97 -10.89 -3.62 -12.42
N VAL A 98 -10.54 -4.84 -12.03
CA VAL A 98 -10.45 -5.28 -10.62
C VAL A 98 -9.45 -4.45 -9.80
N ILE A 99 -8.40 -3.88 -10.41
CA ILE A 99 -7.49 -2.94 -9.74
C ILE A 99 -7.90 -1.49 -10.02
N ALA A 100 -8.14 -1.17 -11.30
CA ALA A 100 -8.35 0.22 -11.73
C ALA A 100 -9.56 0.89 -11.06
N ALA A 101 -10.69 0.16 -10.95
CA ALA A 101 -11.91 0.71 -10.37
C ALA A 101 -11.78 1.08 -8.88
N PRO A 102 -11.35 0.18 -7.96
CA PRO A 102 -11.17 0.54 -6.56
C PRO A 102 -10.05 1.57 -6.37
N TRP A 103 -8.99 1.55 -7.18
CA TRP A 103 -7.90 2.53 -7.05
C TRP A 103 -8.36 3.94 -7.41
N VAL A 104 -9.12 4.10 -8.50
CA VAL A 104 -9.73 5.39 -8.87
C VAL A 104 -10.70 5.90 -7.80
N LYS A 105 -11.54 5.02 -7.24
CA LYS A 105 -12.46 5.38 -6.14
C LYS A 105 -11.70 5.89 -4.91
N THR A 106 -10.65 5.16 -4.51
CA THR A 106 -9.82 5.51 -3.35
C THR A 106 -9.06 6.83 -3.58
N ALA A 107 -8.46 6.98 -4.76
CA ALA A 107 -7.73 8.18 -5.13
C ALA A 107 -8.64 9.43 -5.16
N LYS A 108 -9.87 9.27 -5.70
CA LYS A 108 -10.90 10.32 -5.66
C LYS A 108 -11.28 10.71 -4.23
N ASN A 109 -11.47 9.73 -3.34
CA ASN A 109 -11.77 10.00 -1.93
C ASN A 109 -10.65 10.82 -1.26
N GLN A 110 -9.39 10.57 -1.61
CA GLN A 110 -8.25 11.30 -1.06
C GLN A 110 -7.90 12.60 -1.81
N GLY A 111 -8.60 12.93 -2.89
CA GLY A 111 -8.31 14.11 -3.71
C GLY A 111 -6.97 14.03 -4.44
N ARG A 112 -6.53 12.83 -4.82
CA ARG A 112 -5.22 12.58 -5.46
C ARG A 112 -5.38 11.71 -6.71
N PRO A 113 -4.44 11.76 -7.68
CA PRO A 113 -4.48 10.86 -8.82
C PRO A 113 -4.17 9.40 -8.39
N PRO A 114 -4.72 8.38 -9.09
CA PRO A 114 -4.41 6.97 -8.87
C PRO A 114 -3.01 6.65 -9.40
N ILE A 115 -1.99 7.04 -8.63
CA ILE A 115 -0.58 6.78 -8.92
C ILE A 115 0.17 6.51 -7.61
N LEU A 116 1.16 5.61 -7.67
CA LEU A 116 2.07 5.43 -6.56
C LEU A 116 2.91 6.69 -6.46
N SER A 117 2.71 7.38 -5.35
CA SER A 117 3.25 8.70 -5.10
C SER A 117 3.97 8.68 -3.76
N TYR A 118 4.78 9.70 -3.50
CA TYR A 118 5.58 9.77 -2.28
C TYR A 118 4.78 9.56 -0.98
N ALA A 119 3.55 10.08 -0.89
CA ALA A 119 2.76 9.86 0.31
C ALA A 119 2.33 8.39 0.49
N SER A 120 2.06 7.67 -0.61
CA SER A 120 1.67 6.25 -0.56
C SER A 120 2.88 5.31 -0.41
N TYR A 121 4.05 5.71 -0.93
CA TYR A 121 5.26 4.91 -0.93
C TYR A 121 6.13 5.11 0.32
N CYS A 122 6.12 6.32 0.89
CA CYS A 122 6.92 6.69 2.06
C CYS A 122 6.02 7.08 3.26
N LEU A 123 5.29 8.20 3.17
CA LEU A 123 4.65 8.83 4.35
C LEU A 123 3.60 7.95 5.05
N ASP A 124 2.83 7.17 4.29
CA ASP A 124 1.81 6.25 4.80
C ASP A 124 2.27 4.76 4.73
N ASN A 125 3.55 4.48 4.49
CA ASN A 125 4.09 3.12 4.28
C ASN A 125 5.12 2.68 5.32
N TRP A 126 4.93 3.04 6.59
CA TRP A 126 5.89 2.71 7.64
C TRP A 126 5.19 2.39 8.96
N PHE A 127 5.91 1.69 9.84
CA PHE A 127 5.48 1.40 11.19
C PHE A 127 6.68 1.37 12.16
N LEU A 128 6.41 1.53 13.45
CA LEU A 128 7.42 1.38 14.51
C LEU A 128 7.60 -0.09 14.89
N LEU A 129 8.84 -0.55 14.98
CA LEU A 129 9.16 -1.89 15.49
C LEU A 129 8.82 -1.99 16.98
N ASN A 130 9.24 -1.00 17.76
CA ASN A 130 8.86 -0.77 19.14
C ASN A 130 8.02 0.52 19.27
N PRO A 131 6.72 0.44 19.60
CA PRO A 131 5.84 1.61 19.76
C PRO A 131 6.25 2.56 20.89
N ASP A 132 7.05 2.10 21.85
CA ASP A 132 7.50 2.89 23.00
C ASP A 132 8.80 3.66 22.71
N GLU A 133 9.42 3.42 21.56
CA GLU A 133 10.65 4.09 21.10
C GLU A 133 10.36 5.19 20.06
N PRO A 134 11.22 6.21 19.94
CA PRO A 134 11.04 7.27 18.95
C PRO A 134 11.21 6.76 17.52
N ILE A 135 10.81 7.58 16.55
CA ILE A 135 11.09 7.35 15.12
C ILE A 135 12.60 7.47 14.92
N SER A 136 13.22 6.39 14.44
CA SER A 136 14.63 6.35 14.02
C SER A 136 14.82 5.28 12.94
N LEU A 137 15.97 5.29 12.26
CA LEU A 137 16.30 4.29 11.23
C LEU A 137 16.34 2.86 11.79
N GLU A 138 16.65 2.72 13.09
CA GLU A 138 16.70 1.44 13.79
C GLU A 138 15.34 0.97 14.28
N ASN A 139 14.32 1.84 14.30
CA ASN A 139 13.00 1.54 14.87
C ASN A 139 11.85 1.67 13.84
N VAL A 140 12.15 1.83 12.55
CA VAL A 140 11.14 1.92 11.48
C VAL A 140 11.23 0.74 10.52
N GLY A 141 10.09 0.14 10.22
CA GLY A 141 9.92 -0.86 9.16
C GLY A 141 8.87 -0.44 8.14
N LEU A 142 8.83 -1.10 6.98
CA LEU A 142 7.87 -0.78 5.90
C LEU A 142 6.65 -1.69 5.93
N ILE A 143 5.49 -1.12 5.62
CA ILE A 143 4.23 -1.89 5.53
C ILE A 143 4.20 -2.71 4.24
N ASN A 144 4.61 -2.10 3.12
CA ASN A 144 4.62 -2.69 1.80
C ASN A 144 6.01 -2.59 1.18
N ASN A 145 6.38 -3.66 0.47
CA ASN A 145 7.58 -3.75 -0.33
C ASN A 145 7.27 -4.36 -1.70
N TYR A 146 8.10 -4.05 -2.69
CA TYR A 146 8.17 -4.81 -3.93
C TYR A 146 9.04 -6.05 -3.79
N LEU A 147 10.31 -5.94 -3.39
CA LEU A 147 11.21 -7.10 -3.31
C LEU A 147 11.75 -7.33 -1.90
N SER A 148 11.51 -6.41 -0.95
CA SER A 148 11.95 -6.50 0.44
C SER A 148 13.47 -6.68 0.57
N GLY A 149 14.21 -6.04 -0.33
CA GLY A 149 15.67 -5.98 -0.24
C GLY A 149 16.11 -4.88 0.71
N VAL A 150 17.30 -5.04 1.32
CA VAL A 150 17.89 -4.02 2.21
C VAL A 150 17.94 -2.65 1.55
N ASP A 151 18.26 -2.59 0.24
CA ASP A 151 18.31 -1.35 -0.52
C ASP A 151 16.94 -0.66 -0.64
N GLU A 152 15.85 -1.43 -0.79
CA GLU A 152 14.49 -0.89 -0.86
C GLU A 152 14.06 -0.34 0.51
N ASP A 153 14.31 -1.11 1.56
CA ASP A 153 14.00 -0.69 2.93
C ASP A 153 14.76 0.57 3.31
N TRP A 154 16.08 0.62 3.05
CA TRP A 154 16.89 1.81 3.28
C TRP A 154 16.43 3.01 2.45
N PHE A 155 16.08 2.80 1.18
CA PHE A 155 15.61 3.87 0.30
C PHE A 155 14.35 4.52 0.86
N VAL A 156 13.41 3.78 1.44
CA VAL A 156 12.16 4.38 1.97
C VAL A 156 12.34 4.87 3.40
N THR A 157 13.02 4.13 4.27
CA THR A 157 13.16 4.48 5.70
C THR A 157 13.96 5.77 5.91
N ILE A 158 14.95 6.09 5.07
CA ILE A 158 15.69 7.37 5.17
C ILE A 158 14.82 8.61 4.87
N HIS A 159 13.66 8.41 4.26
CA HIS A 159 12.68 9.44 3.95
C HIS A 159 11.62 9.63 5.05
N VAL A 160 11.67 8.80 6.10
CA VAL A 160 10.79 8.80 7.28
C VAL A 160 11.52 9.47 8.44
#